data_AF-A0A933IMT4-F1
#
_entry.id   AF-A0A933IMT4-F1
#
_cell.length_a   1.000
_cell.length_b   1.000
_cell.length_c   1.000
_cell.angle_alpha   90.00
_cell.angle_beta   90.00
_cell.angle_gamma   90.00
#
_symmetry.space_group_name_H-M   'P 1'
#
loop_
_entity.id
_entity.type
_entity.pdbx_description
1 polymer ?
#
loop_
_entity_poly.entity_id
_entity_poly.type
_entity_poly.pdbx_seq_one_letter_code
_entity_poly.pdbx_strand_id
1 'polypeptide(L)' 'IPGRRLASVPLTEDTLAAQDCVCLAVAHRAFDIPWVLKHSRLLMDATGVTRRFPQDRGTVIRL' A
#
# COMPACT_ATOMS: atom_id res chain seq x y z
N ILE A 1 -16.43 -21.51 8.21
CA ILE A 1 -15.77 -22.25 7.11
C ILE A 1 -14.42 -22.72 7.64
N PRO A 2 -14.12 -24.03 7.66
CA PRO A 2 -12.86 -24.55 8.19
C PRO A 2 -11.65 -23.83 7.56
N GLY A 3 -10.74 -23.39 8.43
CA GLY A 3 -9.40 -22.83 8.20
C GLY A 3 -9.08 -22.22 6.83
N ARG A 4 -9.36 -20.93 6.61
CA ARG A 4 -8.74 -20.20 5.50
C ARG A 4 -7.24 -20.06 5.77
N ARG A 5 -6.40 -20.66 4.91
CA ARG A 5 -4.96 -20.36 4.86
C ARG A 5 -4.75 -19.05 4.12
N LEU A 6 -3.97 -18.17 4.73
CA LEU A 6 -3.42 -17.01 4.06
C LEU A 6 -2.08 -17.41 3.44
N ALA A 7 -1.85 -16.98 2.22
CA ALA A 7 -0.56 -17.08 1.55
C ALA A 7 -0.21 -15.69 1.00
N SER A 8 1.07 -15.34 1.05
CA SER A 8 1.55 -14.13 0.39
C SER A 8 1.43 -14.30 -1.12
N VAL A 9 0.99 -13.25 -1.79
CA VAL A 9 1.01 -13.15 -3.25
C VAL A 9 2.01 -12.06 -3.65
N PRO A 10 2.65 -12.18 -4.83
CA PRO A 10 3.51 -11.12 -5.33
C PRO A 10 2.75 -9.81 -5.45
N LEU A 11 3.38 -8.72 -5.01
CA LEU A 11 2.88 -7.37 -5.24
C LEU A 11 3.41 -6.89 -6.60
N THR A 12 2.51 -6.69 -7.55
CA THR A 12 2.82 -6.28 -8.93
C THR A 12 2.13 -4.97 -9.28
N GLU A 13 2.60 -4.28 -10.32
CA GLU A 13 1.98 -3.04 -10.79
C GLU A 13 0.52 -3.27 -11.17
N ASP A 14 0.23 -4.35 -11.92
CA ASP A 14 -1.13 -4.72 -12.31
C ASP A 14 -2.04 -4.93 -11.10
N THR A 15 -1.53 -5.61 -10.06
CA THR A 15 -2.32 -5.80 -8.84
C THR A 15 -2.58 -4.50 -8.09
N LEU A 16 -1.65 -3.53 -8.09
CA LEU A 16 -1.88 -2.22 -7.45
C LEU A 16 -2.82 -1.35 -8.28
N ALA A 17 -2.62 -1.30 -9.60
CA ALA A 17 -3.41 -0.48 -10.52
C ALA A 17 -4.88 -0.94 -10.60
N ALA A 18 -5.13 -2.24 -10.40
CA ALA A 18 -6.47 -2.79 -10.33
C ALA A 18 -7.25 -2.39 -9.07
N GLN A 19 -6.59 -1.84 -8.03
CA GLN A 19 -7.27 -1.43 -6.80
C GLN A 19 -7.60 0.06 -6.83
N ASP A 20 -8.77 0.42 -6.30
CA ASP A 20 -9.13 1.82 -6.10
C ASP A 20 -8.33 2.44 -4.94
N CYS A 21 -7.98 1.63 -3.94
CA CYS A 21 -7.25 2.04 -2.74
C CYS A 21 -6.36 0.93 -2.20
N VAL A 22 -5.17 1.31 -1.74
CA VAL A 22 -4.19 0.43 -1.10
C VAL A 22 -4.04 0.83 0.36
N CYS A 23 -4.20 -0.12 1.28
CA CYS A 23 -4.06 0.11 2.71
C CYS A 23 -2.69 -0.37 3.21
N LEU A 24 -1.87 0.55 3.67
CA LEU A 24 -0.63 0.24 4.38
C LEU A 24 -0.95 -0.01 5.85
N ALA A 25 -1.31 -1.25 6.17
CA ALA A 25 -1.65 -1.66 7.53
C ALA A 25 -0.42 -1.84 8.44
N VAL A 26 0.76 -2.10 7.86
CA VAL A 26 2.02 -2.28 8.60
C VAL A 26 3.21 -1.78 7.78
N ALA A 27 4.11 -1.03 8.43
CA ALA A 27 5.32 -0.50 7.82
C ALA A 27 6.46 -1.52 7.88
N HIS A 28 6.30 -2.64 7.17
CA HIS A 28 7.32 -3.68 7.14
C HIS A 28 8.41 -3.37 6.10
N ARG A 29 9.68 -3.65 6.44
CA ARG A 29 10.85 -3.39 5.58
C ARG A 29 10.85 -4.12 4.23
N ALA A 30 10.01 -5.13 4.07
CA ALA A 30 9.88 -5.87 2.82
C ALA A 30 9.11 -5.10 1.74
N PHE A 31 8.43 -4.02 2.11
CA PHE A 31 7.68 -3.20 1.18
C PHE A 31 8.52 -2.01 0.70
N ASP A 32 8.63 -1.87 -0.62
CA ASP A 32 9.15 -0.67 -1.25
C ASP A 32 8.06 0.41 -1.25
N ILE A 33 8.05 1.24 -0.22
CA ILE A 33 7.03 2.27 -0.04
C ILE A 33 7.03 3.31 -1.16
N PRO A 34 8.18 3.85 -1.63
CA PRO A 34 8.21 4.71 -2.82
C PRO A 34 7.56 4.09 -4.05
N TRP A 35 7.83 2.80 -4.31
CA TRP A 35 7.22 2.09 -5.44
C TRP A 35 5.71 1.93 -5.24
N VAL A 36 5.25 1.52 -4.05
CA VAL A 36 3.80 1.41 -3.77
C VAL A 36 3.10 2.76 -3.95
N LEU A 37 3.70 3.86 -3.47
CA LEU A 37 3.16 5.21 -3.63
C LEU A 37 2.99 5.60 -5.10
N LYS A 38 3.99 5.30 -5.94
CA LYS A 38 3.98 5.61 -7.37
C LYS A 38 2.87 4.86 -8.11
N HIS A 39 2.59 3.61 -7.73
CA HIS A 39 1.70 2.73 -8.47
C HIS A 39 0.28 2.64 -7.87
N SER A 40 0.05 3.24 -6.70
CA SER A 40 -1.27 3.27 -6.07
C SER A 40 -2.08 4.47 -6.54
N ARG A 41 -3.37 4.26 -6.84
CA ARG A 41 -4.32 5.36 -7.14
C ARG A 41 -4.62 6.21 -5.91
N LEU A 42 -4.85 5.53 -4.78
CA LEU A 42 -5.03 6.11 -3.46
C LEU A 42 -4.32 5.21 -2.45
N LEU A 43 -3.56 5.80 -1.53
CA LEU A 43 -2.93 5.08 -0.43
C LEU A 43 -3.46 5.55 0.92
N MET A 44 -4.07 4.64 1.67
CA MET A 44 -4.38 4.82 3.09
C MET A 44 -3.17 4.38 3.92
N ASP A 45 -2.53 5.32 4.62
CA ASP A 45 -1.39 5.04 5.49
C ASP A 45 -1.82 5.06 6.97
N ALA A 46 -1.97 3.88 7.55
CA ALA A 46 -2.29 3.70 8.97
C ALA A 46 -1.05 3.81 9.90
N THR A 47 0.14 4.00 9.32
CA THR A 47 1.42 3.94 10.03
C THR A 47 2.14 5.28 10.10
N GLY A 48 1.77 6.21 9.22
CA GLY A 48 2.43 7.50 9.03
C GLY A 48 3.79 7.44 8.33
N VAL A 49 4.25 6.27 7.87
CA VAL A 49 5.59 6.11 7.27
C VAL A 49 5.75 6.91 5.97
N THR A 50 4.64 7.19 5.27
CA THR A 50 4.63 7.96 4.01
C THR A 50 5.08 9.41 4.18
N ARG A 51 5.08 9.94 5.41
CA ARG A 51 5.55 11.32 5.70
C ARG A 51 7.01 11.55 5.30
N ARG A 52 7.79 10.48 5.17
CA ARG A 52 9.22 10.51 4.85
C ARG A 52 9.50 10.61 3.35
N PHE A 53 8.48 10.48 2.51
CA PHE A 53 8.62 10.46 1.05
C PHE A 53 7.86 11.64 0.43
N PRO A 54 8.34 12.18 -0.71
CA PRO A 54 7.59 13.14 -1.51
C PRO A 54 6.22 12.57 -1.92
N GLN A 55 5.18 13.41 -1.92
CA GLN A 55 3.81 12.99 -2.23
C GLN A 55 3.14 14.01 -3.15
N ASP A 56 2.36 13.51 -4.11
CA ASP A 56 1.38 14.33 -4.79
C ASP A 56 0.21 14.64 -3.84
N ARG A 57 -0.31 15.87 -3.91
CA ARG A 57 -1.44 16.26 -3.05
C ARG A 57 -2.68 15.47 -3.46
N GLY A 58 -3.29 14.76 -2.50
CA GLY A 58 -4.56 14.05 -2.68
C GLY A 58 -4.45 12.54 -2.96
N THR A 59 -3.25 12.00 -3.15
CA THR A 59 -3.05 10.56 -3.40
C THR A 59 -2.82 9.73 -2.13
N VAL A 60 -2.62 10.39 -0.99
CA VAL A 60 -2.39 9.73 0.31
C VAL A 60 -3.31 10.29 1.38
N ILE A 61 -4.05 9.39 2.05
CA ILE A 61 -4.82 9.68 3.27
C ILE A 61 -4.10 9.04 4.44
N ARG A 62 -3.89 9.81 5.51
CA ARG A 62 -3.27 9.32 6.75
C ARG A 62 -4.32 9.32 7.85
N LEU A 63 -4.32 8.26 8.64
CA LEU A 63 -5.12 8.18 9.87
C LEU A 63 -4.39 8.88 11.04
#